data_AF-A0A920U9W1-F1
#
_entry.id   AF-A0A920U9W1-F1
#
_cell.length_a   1.000
_cell.length_b   1.000
_cell.length_c   1.000
_cell.angle_alpha   90.00
_cell.angle_beta   90.00
_cell.angle_gamma   90.00
#
_symmetry.space_group_name_H-M   'P 1'
#
loop_
_entity.id
_entity.type
_entity.pdbx_description
1 polymer ?
#
loop_
_entity_poly.entity_id
_entity_poly.type
_entity_poly.pdbx_seq_one_letter_code
_entity_poly.pdbx_strand_id
1 'polypeptide(L)'
;MAGDRRATSGNLISHRTIEKVFPADRHSGVAISGTAGIAMEMVRLFQMQLEHYEKVEGKALSLDGKANQLSQMLRGHLPWL
;
A
#
# COMPACT_ATOMS: atom_id res chain seq x y z
N MET A 1 -5.06 -7.64 -10.37
CA MET A 1 -4.90 -8.10 -8.98
C MET A 1 -6.28 -8.25 -8.35
N ALA A 2 -6.45 -9.13 -7.37
CA ALA A 2 -7.72 -9.34 -6.67
C ALA A 2 -7.49 -9.55 -5.17
N GLY A 3 -8.48 -9.22 -4.34
CA GLY A 3 -8.42 -9.38 -2.88
C GLY A 3 -9.80 -9.68 -2.31
N ASP A 4 -9.85 -10.43 -1.21
CA ASP A 4 -11.12 -10.71 -0.53
C ASP A 4 -11.67 -9.46 0.18
N ARG A 5 -12.95 -9.53 0.56
CA ARG A 5 -13.70 -8.39 1.10
C ARG A 5 -13.91 -8.43 2.61
N ARG A 6 -13.36 -9.42 3.31
CA ARG A 6 -13.63 -9.64 4.73
C ARG A 6 -12.55 -8.97 5.59
N ALA A 7 -12.99 -8.24 6.61
CA ALA A 7 -12.16 -7.80 7.73
C ALA A 7 -12.75 -8.33 9.03
N THR A 8 -11.89 -8.70 9.98
CA THR A 8 -12.28 -9.30 11.26
C THR A 8 -11.67 -8.56 12.44
N SER A 9 -12.38 -8.57 13.56
CA SER A 9 -11.89 -8.16 14.87
C SER A 9 -12.09 -9.33 15.83
N GLY A 10 -11.03 -10.10 16.08
CA GLY A 10 -11.13 -11.40 16.74
C GLY A 10 -11.94 -12.39 15.89
N ASN A 11 -12.92 -13.06 16.50
CA ASN A 11 -13.83 -13.99 15.83
C ASN A 11 -15.01 -13.32 15.10
N LEU A 12 -15.14 -11.99 15.19
CA LEU A 12 -16.23 -11.24 14.55
C LEU A 12 -15.82 -10.75 13.15
N ILE A 13 -16.76 -10.79 12.20
CA ILE A 13 -16.61 -10.12 10.90
C ILE A 13 -17.03 -8.65 11.06
N SER A 14 -16.04 -7.77 11.10
CA SER A 14 -16.25 -6.32 11.26
C SER A 14 -16.70 -5.66 9.97
N HIS A 15 -16.16 -6.10 8.82
CA HIS A 15 -16.59 -5.62 7.50
C HIS A 15 -16.64 -6.75 6.46
N ARG A 16 -17.56 -6.62 5.50
CA ARG A 16 -17.76 -7.57 4.39
C ARG A 16 -17.45 -6.99 3.02
N THR A 17 -17.04 -5.72 2.96
CA THR A 17 -16.87 -4.95 1.74
C THR A 17 -15.56 -4.17 1.73
N ILE A 18 -14.54 -4.59 2.49
CA ILE A 18 -13.26 -3.87 2.53
C ILE A 18 -12.51 -4.00 1.19
N GLU A 19 -11.96 -2.89 0.69
CA GLU A 19 -10.99 -2.89 -0.41
C GLU A 19 -9.62 -3.30 0.12
N LYS A 20 -8.94 -4.23 -0.56
CA LYS A 20 -7.58 -4.66 -0.21
C LYS A 20 -6.56 -4.43 -1.32
N VAL A 21 -7.01 -3.97 -2.49
CA VAL A 21 -6.18 -3.74 -3.66
C VAL A 21 -6.39 -2.29 -4.08
N PHE A 22 -5.29 -1.55 -4.16
CA PHE A 22 -5.28 -0.13 -4.47
C PHE A 22 -4.34 0.12 -5.66
N PRO A 23 -4.63 1.11 -6.51
CA PRO A 23 -3.64 1.56 -7.49
C PRO A 23 -2.42 2.13 -6.73
N ALA A 24 -1.21 1.75 -7.08
CA ALA A 24 -0.01 2.42 -6.58
C ALA A 24 0.29 3.66 -7.44
N ASP A 25 0.09 3.53 -8.75
CA ASP A 25 0.12 4.62 -9.74
C ASP A 25 -0.68 4.19 -10.99
N ARG A 26 -0.44 4.84 -12.14
CA ARG A 26 -1.14 4.55 -13.40
C ARG A 26 -0.93 3.13 -13.94
N HIS A 27 0.18 2.47 -13.62
CA HIS A 27 0.59 1.21 -14.25
C HIS A 27 0.89 0.09 -13.25
N SER A 28 0.68 0.30 -11.95
CA SER A 28 0.95 -0.67 -10.90
C SER A 28 -0.08 -0.62 -9.78
N GLY A 29 -0.22 -1.74 -9.06
CA GLY A 29 -1.14 -1.88 -7.94
C GLY A 29 -0.43 -2.41 -6.70
N VAL A 30 -0.99 -2.10 -5.53
CA VAL A 30 -0.54 -2.59 -4.22
C VAL A 30 -1.70 -3.30 -3.52
N ALA A 31 -1.42 -4.43 -2.90
CA ALA A 31 -2.38 -5.15 -2.08
C ALA A 31 -1.93 -5.16 -0.62
N ILE A 32 -2.89 -5.07 0.31
CA ILE A 32 -2.61 -5.02 1.74
C ILE A 32 -3.22 -6.19 2.50
N SER A 33 -2.56 -6.53 3.61
CA SER A 33 -3.02 -7.49 4.62
C SER A 33 -2.56 -7.02 6.00
N GLY A 34 -3.14 -7.59 7.06
CA GLY A 34 -2.84 -7.22 8.45
C GLY A 34 -3.77 -6.13 8.99
N THR A 35 -3.23 -5.26 9.85
CA THR A 35 -3.99 -4.20 10.52
C THR A 35 -4.48 -3.16 9.50
N ALA A 36 -5.78 -3.18 9.21
CA ALA A 36 -6.38 -2.40 8.13
C ALA A 36 -6.04 -0.90 8.20
N GLY A 37 -6.11 -0.28 9.39
CA GLY A 37 -5.81 1.15 9.56
C GLY A 37 -4.39 1.51 9.15
N ILE A 38 -3.39 0.82 9.73
CA ILE A 38 -1.97 1.05 9.43
C ILE A 38 -1.70 0.77 7.95
N ALA A 39 -2.26 -0.31 7.40
CA ALA A 39 -2.01 -0.68 6.03
C ALA A 39 -2.59 0.33 5.02
N MET A 40 -3.79 0.90 5.28
CA MET A 40 -4.35 1.96 4.45
C MET A 40 -3.51 3.25 4.49
N GLU A 41 -2.98 3.61 5.66
CA GLU A 41 -2.09 4.76 5.80
C GLU A 41 -0.77 4.56 5.02
N MET A 42 -0.19 3.36 5.10
CA MET A 42 1.02 3.01 4.35
C MET A 42 0.79 3.06 2.84
N VAL A 43 -0.37 2.61 2.33
CA VAL A 43 -0.71 2.75 0.90
C VAL A 43 -0.74 4.22 0.49
N ARG A 44 -1.35 5.09 1.30
CA ARG A 44 -1.44 6.51 1.00
C ARG A 44 -0.08 7.20 0.98
N LEU A 45 0.80 6.86 1.93
CA LEU A 45 2.18 7.35 1.95
C LEU A 45 2.96 6.86 0.72
N PHE A 46 2.80 5.58 0.35
CA PHE A 46 3.47 5.03 -0.82
C PHE A 46 3.05 5.74 -2.12
N GLN A 47 1.74 5.93 -2.33
CA GLN A 47 1.21 6.68 -3.48
C GLN A 47 1.79 8.10 -3.54
N MET A 48 1.82 8.82 -2.42
CA MET A 48 2.38 10.17 -2.34
C MET A 48 3.87 10.19 -2.70
N GLN A 49 4.64 9.20 -2.24
CA GLN A 49 6.06 9.11 -2.55
C GLN A 49 6.32 8.79 -4.04
N LEU A 50 5.49 7.96 -4.67
CA LEU A 50 5.57 7.71 -6.11
C LEU A 50 5.25 8.95 -6.94
N GLU A 51 4.16 9.65 -6.57
CA GLU A 51 3.77 10.90 -7.22
C GLU A 51 4.84 11.99 -7.04
N HIS A 52 5.43 12.08 -5.85
CA HIS A 52 6.52 13.00 -5.57
C HIS A 52 7.74 12.72 -6.45
N TYR A 53 8.18 11.46 -6.51
CA TYR A 53 9.30 11.08 -7.37
C TYR A 53 9.05 11.45 -8.84
N GLU A 54 7.88 11.11 -9.39
CA GLU A 54 7.56 11.41 -10.78
C GLU A 54 7.58 12.91 -11.07
N LYS A 55 7.10 13.74 -10.14
CA LYS A 55 7.13 15.21 -10.26
C LYS A 55 8.55 15.79 -10.19
N VAL A 56 9.41 15.21 -9.36
CA VAL A 56 10.79 15.70 -9.16
C VAL A 56 11.71 15.27 -10.30
N GLU A 57 11.64 14.00 -10.70
CA GLU A 57 12.55 13.41 -11.68
C GLU A 57 12.03 13.51 -13.13
N GLY A 58 10.76 13.91 -13.31
CA GLY A 58 10.10 14.02 -14.61
C GLY A 58 9.81 12.66 -15.28
N LYS A 59 10.01 11.55 -14.55
CA LYS A 59 9.73 10.18 -15.02
C LYS A 59 9.27 9.30 -13.86
N ALA A 60 8.40 8.35 -14.15
CA ALA A 60 7.97 7.36 -13.17
C ALA A 60 9.10 6.36 -12.83
N LEU A 61 9.09 5.83 -11.61
CA LEU A 61 9.97 4.74 -11.22
C LEU A 61 9.72 3.48 -12.06
N SER A 62 10.76 2.66 -12.22
CA SER A 62 10.59 1.28 -12.68
C SER A 62 9.84 0.45 -11.64
N LEU A 63 9.24 -0.68 -12.05
CA LEU A 63 8.53 -1.56 -11.11
C LEU A 63 9.44 -2.04 -9.96
N ASP A 64 10.69 -2.40 -10.26
CA ASP A 64 11.68 -2.78 -9.25
C ASP A 64 12.04 -1.62 -8.33
N GLY A 65 12.13 -0.40 -8.86
CA GLY A 65 12.33 0.81 -8.07
C GLY A 65 11.19 1.05 -7.08
N LYS A 66 9.94 0.88 -7.53
CA LYS A 66 8.75 0.96 -6.68
C LYS A 66 8.78 -0.08 -5.56
N ALA A 67 9.12 -1.34 -5.89
CA ALA A 67 9.24 -2.41 -4.91
C ALA A 67 10.34 -2.14 -3.86
N ASN A 68 11.49 -1.63 -4.29
CA ASN A 68 12.58 -1.24 -3.40
C ASN A 68 12.19 -0.08 -2.48
N GLN A 69 11.54 0.95 -3.01
CA GLN A 69 11.06 2.08 -2.23
C GLN A 69 10.01 1.65 -1.19
N LEU A 70 9.06 0.80 -1.58
CA LEU A 70 8.08 0.22 -0.64
C LEU A 70 8.78 -0.58 0.47
N SER A 71 9.80 -1.37 0.12
CA SER A 71 10.57 -2.16 1.08
C SER A 71 11.32 -1.28 2.09
N GLN A 72 11.89 -0.16 1.64
CA GLN A 72 12.54 0.82 2.51
C GLN A 72 11.53 1.50 3.44
N MET A 73 10.37 1.89 2.92
CA MET A 73 9.29 2.49 3.70
C MET A 73 8.81 1.53 4.81
N LEU A 74 8.59 0.25 4.48
CA LEU A 74 8.19 -0.77 5.45
C LEU A 74 9.24 -0.97 6.54
N ARG A 75 10.53 -1.04 6.19
CA ARG A 75 11.62 -1.15 7.19
C ARG A 75 11.67 0.04 8.14
N GLY A 76 11.41 1.25 7.65
CA GLY A 76 11.35 2.45 8.50
C GLY A 76 10.19 2.46 9.49
N HIS A 77 9.10 1.75 9.19
CA HIS A 77 7.90 1.68 10.02
C HIS A 77 7.78 0.38 10.82
N LEU A 78 8.71 -0.57 10.64
CA LEU A 78 8.69 -1.87 11.32
C LEU A 78 8.61 -1.81 12.86
N PRO A 79 9.26 -0.84 13.55
CA PRO A 79 9.11 -0.71 15.00
C PRO A 79 7.68 -0.39 15.47
N TRP A 80 6.81 0.06 14.56
CA TRP A 80 5.45 0.50 14.82
C TRP A 80 4.38 -0.50 14.34
N LEU A 81 4.80 -1.56 13.64
CA LEU A 81 3.94 -2.63 13.09
C LEU A 81 3.89 -3.84 14.03
#